data_AF-A0AAU0TWX4-F1
#
_entry.id   AF-A0AAU0TWX4-F1
#
_cell.length_a   1.000
_cell.length_b   1.000
_cell.length_c   1.000
_cell.angle_alpha   90.00
_cell.angle_beta   90.00
_cell.angle_gamma   90.00
#
_symmetry.space_group_name_H-M   'P 1'
#
loop_
_entity.id
_entity.type
_entity.pdbx_description
1 polymer ?
#
loop_
_entity_poly.entity_id
_entity_poly.type
_entity_poly.pdbx_seq_one_letter_code
_entity_poly.pdbx_strand_id
1 'polypeptide(L)'
;MTSRVNYSYTPDDVDRAFNEIAEQLFDKTRDIDQSTNPTPKALIVAGVQGSGKTYLLENTLLKDPKYSNYVRLYLPEYRKKHPQYADMEGIGVLHAYQHTEQFTWALGAKIFQYAFANKYNFIMETALDSIDFAAFPMTAANDGYQFEVHLIGCKKEFAHLSTISRALKSLKDKALERFVDLSAIEASMANAQSILTAFESACLLVPGSEIIMYERGFGVLKDRTVVCHSRCDAPEQLTPQPINTRDGQVISPAENTVRIERTPILNVPCTYNNYATIVNAQIFTRDERGETLKECHLALSQVAEFAKHIPYAVYSDLYAYIVKYVFR
;
A
#
# COMPACT_ATOMS: atom_id res chain seq x y z
N MET A 1 5.77 -37.76 -0.81
CA MET A 1 6.87 -37.09 -1.55
C MET A 1 6.28 -36.50 -2.80
N THR A 2 5.81 -35.25 -2.75
CA THR A 2 5.41 -34.50 -3.94
C THR A 2 6.68 -33.94 -4.57
N SER A 3 6.95 -34.28 -5.84
CA SER A 3 8.00 -33.59 -6.59
C SER A 3 7.70 -32.09 -6.55
N ARG A 4 8.69 -31.27 -6.18
CA ARG A 4 8.57 -29.82 -6.33
C ARG A 4 8.47 -29.54 -7.83
N VAL A 5 7.26 -29.36 -8.33
CA VAL A 5 7.04 -28.80 -9.67
C VAL A 5 7.69 -27.42 -9.64
N ASN A 6 8.79 -27.26 -10.37
CA ASN A 6 9.46 -25.99 -10.52
C ASN A 6 8.84 -25.29 -11.73
N TYR A 7 8.08 -24.24 -11.49
CA TYR A 7 7.58 -23.38 -12.56
C TYR A 7 8.66 -22.35 -12.89
N SER A 8 9.01 -22.24 -14.15
CA SER A 8 10.04 -21.32 -14.61
C SER A 8 9.49 -20.42 -15.70
N TYR A 9 10.04 -19.21 -15.79
CA TYR A 9 9.80 -18.30 -16.89
C TYR A 9 11.14 -17.75 -17.37
N THR A 10 11.18 -17.33 -18.62
CA THR A 10 12.34 -16.68 -19.23
C THR A 10 12.13 -15.16 -19.34
N PRO A 11 13.19 -14.37 -19.55
CA PRO A 11 13.04 -12.96 -19.91
C PRO A 11 12.12 -12.75 -21.12
N ASP A 12 12.20 -13.63 -22.13
CA ASP A 12 11.34 -13.57 -23.32
C ASP A 12 9.85 -13.74 -23.00
N ASP A 13 9.50 -14.51 -21.96
CA ASP A 13 8.10 -14.64 -21.51
C ASP A 13 7.61 -13.35 -20.85
N VAL A 14 8.46 -12.65 -20.10
CA VAL A 14 8.15 -11.32 -19.56
C VAL A 14 7.97 -10.31 -20.68
N ASP A 15 8.83 -10.37 -21.70
CA ASP A 15 8.79 -9.50 -22.88
C ASP A 15 7.51 -9.71 -23.68
N ARG A 16 7.12 -10.96 -23.90
CA ARG A 16 5.86 -11.31 -24.55
C ARG A 16 4.67 -10.77 -23.76
N ALA A 17 4.64 -11.02 -22.45
CA ALA A 17 3.57 -10.54 -21.59
C ALA A 17 3.46 -9.01 -21.57
N PHE A 18 4.59 -8.30 -21.55
CA PHE A 18 4.63 -6.84 -21.66
C PHE A 18 4.07 -6.37 -23.00
N ASN A 19 4.53 -6.94 -24.12
CA ASN A 19 4.09 -6.54 -25.46
C ASN A 19 2.58 -6.76 -25.66
N GLU A 20 2.01 -7.83 -25.09
CA GLU A 20 0.57 -8.11 -25.15
C GLU A 20 -0.29 -7.05 -24.45
N ILE A 21 0.22 -6.36 -23.44
CA ILE A 21 -0.55 -5.39 -22.64
C ILE A 21 -0.14 -3.94 -22.89
N ALA A 22 1.05 -3.70 -23.45
CA ALA A 22 1.65 -2.37 -23.53
C ALA A 22 0.79 -1.39 -24.34
N GLU A 23 0.24 -1.81 -25.48
CA GLU A 23 -0.58 -0.93 -26.34
C GLU A 23 -1.75 -0.33 -25.56
N GLN A 24 -2.55 -1.16 -24.90
CA GLN A 24 -3.69 -0.69 -24.12
C GLN A 24 -3.27 0.02 -22.82
N LEU A 25 -2.21 -0.46 -22.16
CA LEU A 25 -1.77 0.09 -20.88
C LEU A 25 -1.21 1.51 -21.02
N PHE A 26 -0.52 1.78 -22.14
CA PHE A 26 0.12 3.06 -22.44
C PHE A 26 -0.65 3.93 -23.43
N ASP A 27 -1.87 3.56 -23.82
CA ASP A 27 -2.83 4.44 -24.48
C ASP A 27 -3.37 5.48 -23.48
N LYS A 28 -2.48 6.40 -23.08
CA LYS A 28 -2.67 7.39 -22.01
C LYS A 28 -2.08 8.72 -22.44
N THR A 29 -2.83 9.79 -22.25
CA THR A 29 -2.32 11.15 -22.45
C THR A 29 -1.31 11.50 -21.36
N ARG A 30 -0.15 12.01 -21.77
CA ARG A 30 0.90 12.50 -20.85
C ARG A 30 0.62 13.94 -20.43
N ASP A 31 0.83 14.24 -19.16
CA ASP A 31 0.70 15.60 -18.64
C ASP A 31 1.87 16.46 -19.13
N ILE A 32 1.57 17.68 -19.59
CA ILE A 32 2.54 18.66 -20.07
C ILE A 32 2.25 20.04 -19.47
N ASP A 33 3.29 20.84 -19.28
CA ASP A 33 3.14 22.25 -18.93
C ASP A 33 2.75 23.12 -20.14
N GLN A 34 2.57 24.43 -19.89
CA GLN A 34 2.27 25.41 -20.94
C GLN A 34 3.38 25.54 -22.00
N SER A 35 4.59 25.13 -21.65
CA SER A 35 5.78 25.12 -22.52
C SER A 35 5.98 23.77 -23.21
N THR A 36 5.00 22.87 -23.15
CA THR A 36 5.02 21.51 -23.71
C THR A 36 6.02 20.54 -23.08
N ASN A 37 6.61 20.87 -21.93
CA ASN A 37 7.48 19.95 -21.20
C ASN A 37 6.66 18.93 -20.43
N PRO A 38 7.07 17.65 -20.36
CA PRO A 38 6.39 16.65 -19.55
C PRO A 38 6.35 17.03 -18.06
N THR A 39 5.20 16.84 -17.43
CA THR A 39 4.97 17.07 -15.99
C THR A 39 4.40 15.81 -15.34
N PRO A 40 5.19 14.72 -15.29
CA PRO A 40 4.66 13.43 -14.89
C PRO A 40 4.36 13.39 -13.38
N LYS A 41 3.40 12.54 -13.00
CA LYS A 41 2.91 12.42 -11.63
C LYS A 41 2.98 10.98 -11.12
N ALA A 42 3.33 10.83 -9.87
CA ALA A 42 3.33 9.55 -9.18
C ALA A 42 2.27 9.53 -8.08
N LEU A 43 1.22 8.73 -8.25
CA LEU A 43 0.28 8.42 -7.17
C LEU A 43 0.87 7.29 -6.33
N ILE A 44 1.26 7.59 -5.10
CA ILE A 44 1.85 6.63 -4.18
C ILE A 44 0.83 6.30 -3.09
N VAL A 45 0.46 5.03 -2.95
CA VAL A 45 -0.37 4.56 -1.83
C VAL A 45 0.51 3.69 -0.92
N ALA A 46 0.80 4.19 0.27
CA ALA A 46 1.79 3.61 1.18
C ALA A 46 1.19 3.15 2.50
N GLY A 47 1.79 2.13 3.10
CA GLY A 47 1.44 1.60 4.42
C GLY A 47 1.61 0.08 4.48
N VAL A 48 1.70 -0.49 5.67
CA VAL A 48 1.97 -1.94 5.82
C VAL A 48 0.90 -2.83 5.19
N GLN A 49 1.22 -4.11 5.00
CA GLN A 49 0.21 -5.11 4.61
C GLN A 49 -0.96 -5.10 5.61
N GLY A 50 -2.20 -5.19 5.09
CA GLY A 50 -3.41 -5.11 5.92
C GLY A 50 -3.90 -3.69 6.26
N SER A 51 -3.12 -2.64 5.99
CA SER A 51 -3.53 -1.25 6.32
C SER A 51 -4.74 -0.76 5.52
N GLY A 52 -5.03 -1.33 4.35
CA GLY A 52 -6.17 -0.96 3.51
C GLY A 52 -5.84 -0.14 2.27
N LYS A 53 -4.58 -0.14 1.82
CA LYS A 53 -4.11 0.54 0.60
C LYS A 53 -5.02 0.31 -0.61
N THR A 54 -5.25 -0.96 -0.96
CA THR A 54 -6.08 -1.34 -2.11
C THR A 54 -7.50 -0.83 -1.99
N TYR A 55 -8.08 -0.80 -0.78
CA TYR A 55 -9.41 -0.22 -0.59
C TYR A 55 -9.41 1.30 -0.80
N LEU A 56 -8.41 2.01 -0.26
CA LEU A 56 -8.28 3.45 -0.50
C LEU A 56 -8.15 3.72 -2.00
N LEU A 57 -7.28 2.99 -2.69
CA LEU A 57 -7.02 3.14 -4.11
C LEU A 57 -8.30 2.86 -4.94
N GLU A 58 -8.82 1.64 -4.90
CA GLU A 58 -9.91 1.19 -5.78
C GLU A 58 -11.25 1.83 -5.43
N ASN A 59 -11.55 1.98 -4.13
CA ASN A 59 -12.89 2.40 -3.70
C ASN A 59 -13.00 3.90 -3.43
N THR A 60 -11.91 4.65 -3.55
CA THR A 60 -11.88 6.09 -3.27
C THR A 60 -11.15 6.85 -4.37
N LEU A 61 -9.85 6.63 -4.52
CA LEU A 61 -9.01 7.44 -5.39
C LEU A 61 -9.39 7.21 -6.86
N LEU A 62 -9.39 5.97 -7.33
CA LEU A 62 -9.68 5.64 -8.74
C LEU A 62 -11.13 5.88 -9.18
N LYS A 63 -12.01 6.32 -8.28
CA LYS A 63 -13.33 6.84 -8.65
C LYS A 63 -13.26 8.26 -9.22
N ASP A 64 -12.20 8.99 -8.91
CA ASP A 64 -11.94 10.30 -9.48
C ASP A 64 -11.36 10.15 -10.90
N PRO A 65 -12.02 10.71 -11.93
CA PRO A 65 -11.52 10.68 -13.31
C PRO A 65 -10.13 11.29 -13.50
N LYS A 66 -9.62 12.08 -12.55
CA LYS A 66 -8.27 12.67 -12.62
C LYS A 66 -7.16 11.62 -12.72
N TYR A 67 -7.40 10.39 -12.27
CA TYR A 67 -6.43 9.29 -12.38
C TYR A 67 -6.58 8.44 -13.65
N SER A 68 -7.50 8.80 -14.56
CA SER A 68 -7.77 8.01 -15.78
C SER A 68 -6.56 7.89 -16.72
N ASN A 69 -5.65 8.86 -16.69
CA ASN A 69 -4.41 8.86 -17.47
C ASN A 69 -3.20 8.24 -16.73
N TYR A 70 -3.40 7.65 -15.55
CA TYR A 70 -2.32 6.99 -14.81
C TYR A 70 -2.16 5.54 -15.25
N VAL A 71 -0.91 5.12 -15.42
CA VAL A 71 -0.51 3.74 -15.66
C VAL A 71 -0.54 2.96 -14.35
N ARG A 72 -1.25 1.83 -14.34
CA ARG A 72 -1.25 0.89 -13.21
C ARG A 72 -0.07 -0.06 -13.36
N LEU A 73 0.93 0.05 -12.49
CA LEU A 73 2.17 -0.75 -12.58
C LEU A 73 1.94 -2.24 -12.25
N TYR A 74 0.86 -2.53 -11.53
CA TYR A 74 0.46 -3.88 -11.15
C TYR A 74 -1.05 -4.04 -11.20
N LEU A 75 -1.48 -5.17 -11.72
CA LEU A 75 -2.85 -5.67 -11.66
C LEU A 75 -2.82 -7.17 -11.34
N PRO A 76 -3.72 -7.70 -10.48
CA PRO A 76 -3.72 -9.12 -10.11
C PRO A 76 -3.77 -10.08 -11.31
N GLU A 77 -4.47 -9.70 -12.38
CA GLU A 77 -4.59 -10.46 -13.63
C GLU A 77 -3.27 -10.63 -14.38
N TYR A 78 -2.24 -9.81 -14.10
CA TYR A 78 -0.91 -9.98 -14.71
C TYR A 78 -0.28 -11.33 -14.34
N ARG A 79 -0.68 -11.93 -13.21
CA ARG A 79 -0.27 -13.30 -12.85
C ARG A 79 -0.68 -14.32 -13.92
N LYS A 80 -1.83 -14.10 -14.59
CA LYS A 80 -2.36 -14.98 -15.64
C LYS A 80 -1.50 -14.96 -16.92
N LYS A 81 -0.57 -14.01 -17.03
CA LYS A 81 0.39 -13.93 -18.14
C LYS A 81 1.60 -14.84 -17.95
N HIS A 82 1.76 -15.49 -16.79
CA HIS A 82 2.80 -16.49 -16.61
C HIS A 82 2.57 -17.66 -17.58
N PRO A 83 3.61 -18.15 -18.29
CA PRO A 83 3.46 -19.18 -19.34
C PRO A 83 2.83 -20.48 -18.83
N GLN A 84 3.06 -20.80 -17.56
CA GLN A 84 2.53 -21.99 -16.88
C GLN A 84 1.38 -21.69 -15.89
N TYR A 85 0.69 -20.55 -16.03
CA TYR A 85 -0.36 -20.16 -15.05
C TYR A 85 -1.48 -21.21 -14.96
N ALA A 86 -1.94 -21.75 -16.09
CA ALA A 86 -3.02 -22.74 -16.13
C ALA A 86 -2.67 -24.01 -15.33
N ASP A 87 -1.41 -24.46 -15.40
CA ASP A 87 -0.92 -25.62 -14.63
C ASP A 87 -0.94 -25.34 -13.12
N MET A 88 -0.61 -24.11 -12.72
CA MET A 88 -0.64 -23.73 -11.31
C MET A 88 -2.08 -23.58 -10.80
N GLU A 89 -2.95 -22.95 -11.57
CA GLU A 89 -4.36 -22.73 -11.23
C GLU A 89 -5.12 -24.06 -11.12
N GLY A 90 -4.76 -25.06 -11.94
CA GLY A 90 -5.30 -26.42 -11.85
C GLY A 90 -5.05 -27.10 -10.49
N ILE A 91 -4.02 -26.69 -9.75
CA ILE A 91 -3.75 -27.15 -8.37
C ILE A 91 -4.51 -26.28 -7.36
N GLY A 92 -4.57 -24.97 -7.61
CA GLY A 92 -5.39 -24.05 -6.84
C GLY A 92 -4.87 -22.61 -6.90
N VAL A 93 -5.75 -21.65 -6.64
CA VAL A 93 -5.41 -20.22 -6.73
C VAL A 93 -4.28 -19.80 -5.78
N LEU A 94 -4.23 -20.31 -4.55
CA LEU A 94 -3.14 -20.01 -3.63
C LEU A 94 -1.79 -20.52 -4.15
N HIS A 95 -1.81 -21.68 -4.83
CA HIS A 95 -0.62 -22.25 -5.46
C HIS A 95 -0.15 -21.38 -6.62
N ALA A 96 -1.07 -20.93 -7.48
CA ALA A 96 -0.76 -19.96 -8.53
C ALA A 96 -0.19 -18.64 -7.98
N TYR A 97 -0.74 -18.12 -6.87
CA TYR A 97 -0.22 -16.91 -6.24
C TYR A 97 1.25 -17.10 -5.82
N GLN A 98 1.56 -18.20 -5.12
CA GLN A 98 2.90 -18.50 -4.61
C GLN A 98 3.95 -18.62 -5.72
N HIS A 99 3.56 -19.12 -6.90
CA HIS A 99 4.50 -19.40 -7.98
C HIS A 99 4.57 -18.33 -9.08
N THR A 100 3.69 -17.31 -9.06
CA THR A 100 3.71 -16.22 -10.07
C THR A 100 4.30 -14.90 -9.56
N GLU A 101 4.68 -14.81 -8.29
CA GLU A 101 5.12 -13.54 -7.67
C GLU A 101 6.35 -12.96 -8.36
N GLN A 102 7.41 -13.75 -8.54
CA GLN A 102 8.65 -13.30 -9.19
C GLN A 102 8.43 -12.85 -10.63
N PHE A 103 7.64 -13.59 -11.41
CA PHE A 103 7.26 -13.19 -12.77
C PHE A 103 6.53 -11.85 -12.79
N THR A 104 5.58 -11.66 -11.86
CA THR A 104 4.80 -10.43 -11.83
C THR A 104 5.63 -9.24 -11.37
N TRP A 105 6.63 -9.43 -10.51
CA TRP A 105 7.63 -8.41 -10.19
C TRP A 105 8.48 -8.06 -11.41
N ALA A 106 8.94 -9.04 -12.19
CA ALA A 106 9.72 -8.79 -13.39
C ALA A 106 8.89 -8.01 -14.45
N LEU A 107 7.64 -8.40 -14.65
CA LEU A 107 6.72 -7.68 -15.54
C LEU A 107 6.42 -6.26 -15.02
N GLY A 108 6.11 -6.11 -13.73
CA GLY A 108 5.87 -4.80 -13.12
C GLY A 108 7.09 -3.87 -13.20
N ALA A 109 8.31 -4.40 -13.02
CA ALA A 109 9.55 -3.66 -13.19
C ALA A 109 9.72 -3.19 -14.65
N LYS A 110 9.39 -4.03 -15.63
CA LYS A 110 9.44 -3.64 -17.05
C LYS A 110 8.41 -2.56 -17.39
N ILE A 111 7.18 -2.67 -16.88
CA ILE A 111 6.14 -1.64 -17.02
C ILE A 111 6.62 -0.33 -16.39
N PHE A 112 7.15 -0.37 -15.17
CA PHE A 112 7.67 0.80 -14.49
C PHE A 112 8.80 1.47 -15.26
N GLN A 113 9.79 0.72 -15.74
CA GLN A 113 10.91 1.27 -16.52
C GLN A 113 10.41 1.99 -17.78
N TYR A 114 9.46 1.39 -18.50
CA TYR A 114 8.88 2.02 -19.67
C TYR A 114 8.07 3.28 -19.31
N ALA A 115 7.20 3.20 -18.29
CA ALA A 115 6.41 4.33 -17.81
C ALA A 115 7.30 5.50 -17.41
N PHE A 116 8.34 5.21 -16.62
CA PHE A 116 9.29 6.17 -16.08
C PHE A 116 10.06 6.88 -17.20
N ALA A 117 10.68 6.10 -18.10
CA ALA A 117 11.47 6.62 -19.22
C ALA A 117 10.64 7.47 -20.20
N ASN A 118 9.34 7.21 -20.33
CA ASN A 118 8.45 7.91 -21.26
C ASN A 118 7.58 8.99 -20.60
N LYS A 119 7.82 9.30 -19.31
CA LYS A 119 7.13 10.36 -18.55
C LYS A 119 5.62 10.15 -18.43
N TYR A 120 5.19 8.91 -18.18
CA TYR A 120 3.80 8.62 -17.88
C TYR A 120 3.49 8.90 -16.41
N ASN A 121 2.26 9.34 -16.14
CA ASN A 121 1.72 9.27 -14.79
C ASN A 121 1.58 7.80 -14.38
N PHE A 122 1.90 7.45 -13.14
CA PHE A 122 1.74 6.07 -12.67
C PHE A 122 1.24 5.97 -11.24
N ILE A 123 0.61 4.83 -10.96
CA ILE A 123 0.14 4.45 -9.63
C ILE A 123 1.06 3.38 -9.07
N MET A 124 1.52 3.58 -7.85
CA MET A 124 2.38 2.65 -7.14
C MET A 124 1.87 2.41 -5.71
N GLU A 125 1.53 1.16 -5.40
CA GLU A 125 1.28 0.73 -4.03
C GLU A 125 2.58 0.22 -3.40
N THR A 126 2.91 0.65 -2.18
CA THR A 126 4.05 0.13 -1.43
C THR A 126 3.61 -0.38 -0.07
N ALA A 127 4.06 -1.60 0.27
CA ALA A 127 3.85 -2.17 1.59
C ALA A 127 4.92 -1.75 2.61
N LEU A 128 5.89 -0.92 2.20
CA LEU A 128 7.08 -0.56 2.98
C LEU A 128 7.98 -1.77 3.28
N ASP A 129 7.87 -2.85 2.52
CA ASP A 129 8.51 -4.14 2.77
C ASP A 129 9.96 -4.25 2.27
N SER A 130 10.43 -3.31 1.45
CA SER A 130 11.83 -3.21 1.02
C SER A 130 12.43 -1.84 1.28
N ILE A 131 13.54 -1.81 2.02
CA ILE A 131 14.30 -0.59 2.31
C ILE A 131 14.88 0.06 1.06
N ASP A 132 15.18 -0.73 0.03
CA ASP A 132 15.73 -0.26 -1.25
C ASP A 132 14.79 0.74 -1.93
N PHE A 133 13.50 0.67 -1.61
CA PHE A 133 12.50 1.61 -2.11
C PHE A 133 12.74 3.06 -1.65
N ALA A 134 13.54 3.28 -0.59
CA ALA A 134 13.92 4.63 -0.17
C ALA A 134 14.81 5.38 -1.19
N ALA A 135 15.44 4.66 -2.14
CA ALA A 135 16.22 5.31 -3.19
C ALA A 135 15.36 5.94 -4.30
N PHE A 136 14.17 5.38 -4.55
CA PHE A 136 13.31 5.77 -5.67
C PHE A 136 12.78 7.22 -5.60
N PRO A 137 12.26 7.74 -4.46
CA PRO A 137 11.59 9.03 -4.42
C PRO A 137 12.45 10.18 -4.95
N MET A 138 13.72 10.24 -4.54
CA MET A 138 14.65 11.29 -4.97
C MET A 138 15.02 11.16 -6.45
N THR A 139 15.21 9.94 -6.96
CA THR A 139 15.44 9.70 -8.39
C THR A 139 14.27 10.21 -9.22
N ALA A 140 13.04 9.93 -8.81
CA ALA A 140 11.84 10.36 -9.52
C ALA A 140 11.61 11.89 -9.41
N ALA A 141 11.81 12.49 -8.24
CA ALA A 141 11.72 13.95 -8.08
C ALA A 141 12.72 14.70 -8.97
N ASN A 142 13.98 14.24 -9.02
CA ASN A 142 15.02 14.81 -9.90
C ASN A 142 14.68 14.66 -11.39
N ASP A 143 13.84 13.68 -11.72
CA ASP A 143 13.33 13.43 -13.06
C ASP A 143 12.01 14.18 -13.35
N GLY A 144 11.60 15.08 -12.45
CA GLY A 144 10.45 15.97 -12.59
C GLY A 144 9.11 15.39 -12.14
N TYR A 145 9.10 14.24 -11.45
CA TYR A 145 7.85 13.66 -10.96
C TYR A 145 7.28 14.44 -9.77
N GLN A 146 6.06 14.92 -9.93
CA GLN A 146 5.24 15.43 -8.83
C GLN A 146 4.59 14.26 -8.08
N PHE A 147 4.64 14.26 -6.75
CA PHE A 147 4.11 13.16 -5.93
C PHE A 147 2.73 13.47 -5.34
N GLU A 148 1.82 12.51 -5.38
CA GLU A 148 0.61 12.48 -4.57
C GLU A 148 0.71 11.27 -3.64
N VAL A 149 1.11 11.46 -2.38
CA VAL A 149 1.38 10.37 -1.43
C VAL A 149 0.21 10.21 -0.47
N HIS A 150 -0.47 9.07 -0.55
CA HIS A 150 -1.48 8.64 0.42
C HIS A 150 -0.88 7.60 1.37
N LEU A 151 -0.59 8.02 2.60
CA LEU A 151 0.01 7.18 3.63
C LEU A 151 -1.04 6.70 4.63
N ILE A 152 -1.18 5.39 4.80
CA ILE A 152 -2.12 4.79 5.76
C ILE A 152 -1.35 4.22 6.96
N GLY A 153 -1.53 4.84 8.12
CA GLY A 153 -1.14 4.33 9.42
C GLY A 153 -2.25 3.50 10.06
N CYS A 154 -1.88 2.40 10.71
CA CYS A 154 -2.79 1.61 11.53
C CYS A 154 -2.00 0.83 12.59
N LYS A 155 -2.65 0.54 13.72
CA LYS A 155 -2.06 -0.29 14.78
C LYS A 155 -1.67 -1.67 14.24
N LYS A 156 -0.55 -2.21 14.72
CA LYS A 156 0.02 -3.48 14.24
C LYS A 156 -0.98 -4.64 14.29
N GLU A 157 -1.70 -4.78 15.40
CA GLU A 157 -2.68 -5.85 15.58
C GLU A 157 -3.86 -5.73 14.61
N PHE A 158 -4.29 -4.50 14.31
CA PHE A 158 -5.31 -4.26 13.28
C PHE A 158 -4.82 -4.68 11.89
N ALA A 159 -3.60 -4.30 11.53
CA ALA A 159 -3.00 -4.66 10.25
C ALA A 159 -2.95 -6.19 10.09
N HIS A 160 -2.46 -6.89 11.11
CA HIS A 160 -2.32 -8.34 11.08
C HIS A 160 -3.67 -9.07 11.05
N LEU A 161 -4.63 -8.67 11.89
CA LEU A 161 -5.98 -9.25 11.82
C LEU A 161 -6.65 -8.99 10.47
N SER A 162 -6.41 -7.83 9.87
CA SER A 162 -6.91 -7.50 8.53
C SER A 162 -6.33 -8.41 7.45
N THR A 163 -5.04 -8.80 7.53
CA THR A 163 -4.46 -9.74 6.56
C THR A 163 -5.03 -11.15 6.74
N ILE A 164 -5.23 -11.60 7.98
CA ILE A 164 -5.88 -12.89 8.28
C ILE A 164 -7.31 -12.92 7.73
N SER A 165 -8.14 -11.91 8.06
CA SER A 165 -9.53 -11.84 7.59
C SER A 165 -9.61 -11.78 6.07
N ARG A 166 -8.68 -11.08 5.40
CA ARG A 166 -8.60 -11.02 3.94
C ARG A 166 -8.27 -12.40 3.34
N ALA A 167 -7.29 -13.11 3.89
CA ALA A 167 -6.90 -14.44 3.43
C ALA A 167 -8.02 -15.48 3.61
N LEU A 168 -8.74 -15.43 4.74
CA LEU A 168 -9.91 -16.30 4.98
C LEU A 168 -11.05 -16.01 4.00
N LYS A 169 -11.34 -14.74 3.73
CA LYS A 169 -12.32 -14.37 2.71
C LYS A 169 -11.91 -14.88 1.32
N SER A 170 -10.66 -14.69 0.93
CA SER A 170 -10.16 -15.16 -0.37
C SER A 170 -10.19 -16.67 -0.51
N LEU A 171 -9.96 -17.44 0.56
CA LEU A 171 -10.14 -18.89 0.57
C LEU A 171 -11.59 -19.29 0.23
N LYS A 172 -12.55 -18.62 0.86
CA LYS A 172 -13.99 -18.83 0.59
C LYS A 172 -14.37 -18.48 -0.84
N ASP A 173 -13.85 -17.37 -1.34
CA ASP A 173 -14.14 -16.86 -2.69
C ASP A 173 -13.32 -17.56 -3.78
N LYS A 174 -12.43 -18.50 -3.42
CA LYS A 174 -11.41 -19.10 -4.31
C LYS A 174 -10.63 -18.02 -5.08
N ALA A 175 -10.25 -16.97 -4.38
CA ALA A 175 -9.48 -15.85 -4.90
C ALA A 175 -8.00 -15.94 -4.51
N LEU A 176 -7.16 -15.22 -5.27
CA LEU A 176 -5.73 -15.10 -5.04
C LEU A 176 -5.43 -14.29 -3.78
N GLU A 177 -4.75 -14.87 -2.78
CA GLU A 177 -4.30 -14.19 -1.57
C GLU A 177 -3.21 -14.99 -0.84
N ARG A 178 -2.63 -14.42 0.23
CA ARG A 178 -1.74 -15.13 1.16
C ARG A 178 -1.98 -14.73 2.61
N PHE A 179 -1.60 -15.61 3.53
CA PHE A 179 -1.38 -15.22 4.91
C PHE A 179 -0.07 -14.42 5.02
N VAL A 180 -0.06 -13.42 5.90
CA VAL A 180 1.09 -12.54 6.13
C VAL A 180 1.49 -12.65 7.58
N ASP A 181 2.73 -13.07 7.82
CA ASP A 181 3.26 -13.20 9.17
C ASP A 181 3.41 -11.82 9.85
N LEU A 182 3.20 -11.80 11.16
CA LEU A 182 3.39 -10.59 11.97
C LEU A 182 4.79 -9.98 11.81
N SER A 183 5.83 -10.82 11.71
CA SER A 183 7.21 -10.38 11.52
C SER A 183 7.42 -9.63 10.20
N ALA A 184 6.69 -9.99 9.14
CA ALA A 184 6.75 -9.27 7.87
C ALA A 184 6.13 -7.87 7.97
N ILE A 185 5.07 -7.73 8.77
CA ILE A 185 4.48 -6.42 9.10
C ILE A 185 5.48 -5.59 9.91
N GLU A 186 6.13 -6.18 10.92
CA GLU A 186 7.15 -5.50 11.73
C GLU A 186 8.36 -5.06 10.92
N ALA A 187 8.86 -5.92 10.02
CA ALA A 187 9.94 -5.55 9.09
C ALA A 187 9.53 -4.37 8.19
N SER A 188 8.28 -4.36 7.72
CA SER A 188 7.76 -3.25 6.93
C SER A 188 7.68 -1.93 7.74
N MET A 189 7.29 -2.01 9.02
CA MET A 189 7.30 -0.86 9.92
C MET A 189 8.71 -0.35 10.21
N ALA A 190 9.70 -1.24 10.30
CA ALA A 190 11.10 -0.87 10.52
C ALA A 190 11.68 -0.10 9.33
N ASN A 191 11.29 -0.43 8.10
CA ASN A 191 11.72 0.28 6.90
C ASN A 191 11.04 1.65 6.73
N ALA A 192 9.90 1.88 7.39
CA ALA A 192 9.06 3.05 7.17
C ALA A 192 9.81 4.37 7.40
N GLN A 193 10.73 4.44 8.36
CA GLN A 193 11.47 5.67 8.62
C GLN A 193 12.22 6.18 7.39
N SER A 194 13.03 5.32 6.77
CA SER A 194 13.84 5.70 5.62
C SER A 194 12.98 5.99 4.40
N ILE A 195 11.96 5.16 4.14
CA ILE A 195 11.08 5.31 2.98
C ILE A 195 10.25 6.59 3.08
N LEU A 196 9.62 6.85 4.22
CA LEU A 196 8.78 8.03 4.41
C LEU A 196 9.59 9.32 4.44
N THR A 197 10.81 9.28 5.00
CA THR A 197 11.74 10.41 4.95
C THR A 197 12.16 10.73 3.51
N ALA A 198 12.36 9.71 2.68
CA ALA A 198 12.69 9.88 1.27
C ALA A 198 11.53 10.50 0.49
N PHE A 199 10.29 10.05 0.69
CA PHE A 199 9.11 10.68 0.07
C PHE A 199 8.91 12.12 0.53
N GLU A 200 9.03 12.40 1.83
CA GLU A 200 8.91 13.76 2.35
C GLU A 200 9.94 14.69 1.72
N SER A 201 11.19 14.23 1.62
CA SER A 201 12.27 15.01 0.99
C SER A 201 12.06 15.21 -0.51
N ALA A 202 11.58 14.17 -1.21
CA ALA A 202 11.28 14.25 -2.64
C ALA A 202 10.12 15.23 -2.93
N CYS A 203 9.09 15.27 -2.08
CA CYS A 203 7.97 16.19 -2.22
C CYS A 203 8.41 17.67 -2.14
N LEU A 204 9.49 17.98 -1.42
CA LEU A 204 10.03 19.34 -1.33
C LEU A 204 10.63 19.85 -2.64
N LEU A 205 10.99 18.96 -3.58
CA LEU A 205 11.68 19.36 -4.82
C LEU A 205 10.72 19.80 -5.93
N VAL A 206 9.51 19.24 -5.96
CA VAL A 206 8.58 19.44 -7.07
C VAL A 206 7.29 20.09 -6.54
N PRO A 207 7.07 21.39 -6.81
CA PRO A 207 5.84 22.07 -6.46
C PRO A 207 4.59 21.35 -6.97
N GLY A 208 3.54 21.36 -6.17
CA GLY A 208 2.33 20.58 -6.36
C GLY A 208 2.37 19.21 -5.69
N SER A 209 3.53 18.73 -5.24
CA SER A 209 3.59 17.45 -4.51
C SER A 209 2.84 17.53 -3.18
N GLU A 210 2.24 16.45 -2.74
CA GLU A 210 1.45 16.41 -1.51
C GLU A 210 1.56 15.09 -0.77
N ILE A 211 1.32 15.16 0.54
CA ILE A 211 1.26 14.00 1.44
C ILE A 211 -0.02 14.09 2.25
N ILE A 212 -0.86 13.06 2.13
CA ILE A 212 -2.07 12.86 2.91
C ILE A 212 -1.87 11.64 3.81
N MET A 213 -2.00 11.82 5.11
CA MET A 213 -1.94 10.73 6.08
C MET A 213 -3.33 10.34 6.55
N TYR A 214 -3.59 9.04 6.59
CA TYR A 214 -4.81 8.44 7.10
C TYR A 214 -4.49 7.58 8.32
N GLU A 215 -5.38 7.59 9.30
CA GLU A 215 -5.42 6.57 10.34
C GLU A 215 -6.57 5.61 10.04
N ARG A 216 -6.30 4.30 10.19
CA ARG A 216 -7.30 3.25 10.13
C ARG A 216 -7.14 2.30 11.30
N GLY A 217 -8.26 1.77 11.79
CA GLY A 217 -8.26 0.89 12.94
C GLY A 217 -9.61 0.21 13.19
N PHE A 218 -9.81 -0.27 14.41
CA PHE A 218 -11.08 -0.86 14.84
C PHE A 218 -12.16 0.20 15.08
N GLY A 219 -13.42 -0.23 15.14
CA GLY A 219 -14.55 0.63 15.48
C GLY A 219 -14.72 1.82 14.52
N VAL A 220 -14.76 3.03 15.07
CA VAL A 220 -14.99 4.28 14.32
C VAL A 220 -13.91 4.55 13.25
N LEU A 221 -12.70 4.02 13.42
CA LEU A 221 -11.58 4.16 12.50
C LEU A 221 -11.59 3.13 11.35
N LYS A 222 -12.59 2.23 11.29
CA LYS A 222 -12.67 1.18 10.25
C LYS A 222 -12.68 1.74 8.83
N ASP A 223 -13.34 2.89 8.67
CA ASP A 223 -13.52 3.57 7.39
C ASP A 223 -12.42 4.58 7.06
N ARG A 224 -11.35 4.65 7.87
CA ARG A 224 -10.22 5.60 7.80
C ARG A 224 -10.60 7.06 8.02
N THR A 225 -9.70 7.80 8.66
CA THR A 225 -9.83 9.25 8.88
C THR A 225 -8.58 9.95 8.38
N VAL A 226 -8.72 11.07 7.69
CA VAL A 226 -7.58 11.94 7.35
C VAL A 226 -7.05 12.55 8.64
N VAL A 227 -5.76 12.39 8.91
CA VAL A 227 -5.10 12.91 10.11
C VAL A 227 -4.34 14.18 9.79
N CYS A 228 -3.71 14.26 8.62
CA CYS A 228 -3.07 15.47 8.15
C CYS A 228 -2.94 15.45 6.62
N HIS A 229 -2.82 16.64 6.05
CA HIS A 229 -2.54 16.86 4.64
C HIS A 229 -1.54 18.00 4.55
N SER A 230 -0.52 17.85 3.71
CA SER A 230 0.44 18.91 3.42
C SER A 230 0.77 18.93 1.95
N ARG A 231 1.04 20.13 1.43
CA ARG A 231 1.35 20.37 0.03
C ARG A 231 2.62 21.19 -0.12
N CYS A 232 3.40 20.89 -1.15
CA CYS A 232 4.53 21.67 -1.59
C CYS A 232 4.04 22.78 -2.51
N ASP A 233 3.86 23.98 -1.97
CA ASP A 233 3.43 25.15 -2.76
C ASP A 233 4.62 25.81 -3.48
N ALA A 234 5.82 25.68 -2.90
CA ALA A 234 7.09 26.17 -3.42
C ALA A 234 8.21 25.20 -3.02
N PRO A 235 9.33 25.17 -3.76
CA PRO A 235 10.46 24.31 -3.42
C PRO A 235 10.92 24.51 -1.97
N GLU A 236 11.37 23.43 -1.33
CA GLU A 236 11.85 23.39 0.06
C GLU A 236 10.78 23.68 1.12
N GLN A 237 9.49 23.71 0.73
CA GLN A 237 8.39 23.97 1.65
C GLN A 237 7.31 22.90 1.56
N LEU A 238 6.90 22.34 2.70
CA LEU A 238 5.63 21.60 2.84
C LEU A 238 4.73 22.36 3.80
N THR A 239 3.64 22.90 3.27
CA THR A 239 2.66 23.67 4.01
C THR A 239 1.49 22.77 4.41
N PRO A 240 1.16 22.66 5.71
CA PRO A 240 -0.04 21.95 6.16
C PRO A 240 -1.32 22.58 5.60
N GLN A 241 -2.24 21.72 5.19
CA GLN A 241 -3.52 22.07 4.57
C GLN A 241 -4.68 21.75 5.51
N PRO A 242 -5.84 22.43 5.38
CA PRO A 242 -7.06 22.07 6.10
C PRO A 242 -7.48 20.65 5.77
N ILE A 243 -8.04 19.93 6.76
CA ILE A 243 -8.57 18.58 6.58
C ILE A 243 -10.05 18.53 6.90
N ASN A 244 -10.77 17.65 6.20
CA ASN A 244 -12.17 17.35 6.51
C ASN A 244 -12.24 16.11 7.40
N THR A 245 -12.90 16.25 8.54
CA THR A 245 -13.29 15.10 9.37
C THR A 245 -14.40 14.29 8.71
N ARG A 246 -14.65 13.10 9.23
CA ARG A 246 -15.76 12.24 8.78
C ARG A 246 -17.12 12.92 8.88
N ASP A 247 -17.31 13.77 9.88
CA ASP A 247 -18.57 14.48 10.13
C ASP A 247 -18.71 15.76 9.29
N GLY A 248 -17.77 16.01 8.37
CA GLY A 248 -17.77 17.17 7.48
C GLY A 248 -17.24 18.46 8.12
N GLN A 249 -16.78 18.40 9.38
CA GLN A 249 -16.10 19.53 10.01
C GLN A 249 -14.72 19.72 9.37
N VAL A 250 -14.40 20.97 9.03
CA VAL A 250 -13.07 21.39 8.59
C VAL A 250 -12.21 21.67 9.82
N ILE A 251 -11.03 21.06 9.90
CA ILE A 251 -10.00 21.38 10.89
C ILE A 251 -8.94 22.22 10.18
N SER A 252 -8.67 23.41 10.69
CA SER A 252 -7.63 24.27 10.13
C SER A 252 -6.22 23.77 10.48
N PRO A 253 -5.19 24.11 9.69
CA PRO A 253 -3.80 23.79 10.00
C PRO A 253 -3.34 24.17 11.41
N ALA A 254 -3.83 25.30 11.94
CA ALA A 254 -3.46 25.80 13.26
C ALA A 254 -4.09 24.99 14.40
N GLU A 255 -5.26 24.40 14.17
CA GLU A 255 -5.98 23.56 15.14
C GLU A 255 -5.53 22.09 15.08
N ASN A 256 -4.89 21.68 13.97
CA ASN A 256 -4.45 20.32 13.80
C ASN A 256 -3.13 20.05 14.56
N THR A 257 -3.21 19.15 15.55
CA THR A 257 -2.04 18.76 16.35
C THR A 257 -1.08 17.84 15.58
N VAL A 258 -1.53 17.20 14.50
CA VAL A 258 -0.71 16.36 13.64
C VAL A 258 -0.50 17.08 12.31
N ARG A 259 0.75 17.44 12.00
CA ARG A 259 1.07 18.16 10.76
C ARG A 259 2.40 17.71 10.18
N ILE A 260 2.50 17.78 8.87
CA ILE A 260 3.76 17.58 8.13
C ILE A 260 4.19 18.96 7.64
N GLU A 261 5.13 19.58 8.33
CA GLU A 261 5.55 20.95 8.05
C GLU A 261 7.06 20.97 7.83
N ARG A 262 7.48 21.51 6.69
CA ARG A 262 8.87 21.72 6.35
C ARG A 262 9.05 23.11 5.81
N THR A 263 10.06 23.81 6.31
CA THR A 263 10.52 25.11 5.77
C THR A 263 12.04 25.12 5.79
N PRO A 264 12.70 26.10 5.14
CA PRO A 264 14.16 26.24 5.25
C PRO A 264 14.66 26.38 6.70
N ILE A 265 13.83 26.90 7.60
CA ILE A 265 14.13 27.03 9.04
C ILE A 265 13.77 25.73 9.79
N LEU A 266 12.61 25.14 9.48
CA LEU A 266 12.12 23.89 10.07
C LEU A 266 12.36 22.73 9.10
N ASN A 267 13.63 22.38 8.88
CA ASN A 267 14.02 21.42 7.84
C ASN A 267 14.28 20.00 8.40
N VAL A 268 13.37 19.49 9.23
CA VAL A 268 13.51 18.17 9.87
C VAL A 268 12.38 17.24 9.43
N PRO A 269 12.67 16.02 8.93
CA PRO A 269 11.64 15.06 8.56
C PRO A 269 10.68 14.74 9.72
N CYS A 270 9.38 14.77 9.45
CA CYS A 270 8.35 14.61 10.48
C CYS A 270 7.24 13.61 10.12
N THR A 271 7.11 13.24 8.85
CA THR A 271 6.10 12.26 8.36
C THR A 271 6.20 10.93 9.11
N TYR A 272 7.43 10.42 9.29
CA TYR A 272 7.64 9.19 10.04
C TYR A 272 7.22 9.30 11.51
N ASN A 273 7.45 10.42 12.18
CA ASN A 273 7.09 10.57 13.60
C ASN A 273 5.57 10.52 13.80
N ASN A 274 4.82 11.17 12.90
CA ASN A 274 3.36 11.12 12.87
C ASN A 274 2.87 9.69 12.59
N TYR A 275 3.47 9.02 11.59
CA TYR A 275 3.16 7.63 11.27
C TYR A 275 3.46 6.67 12.44
N ALA A 276 4.63 6.82 13.07
CA ALA A 276 5.11 6.04 14.19
C ALA A 276 4.16 6.15 15.39
N THR A 277 3.59 7.33 15.62
CA THR A 277 2.59 7.56 16.69
C THR A 277 1.35 6.69 16.48
N ILE A 278 0.88 6.56 15.24
CA ILE A 278 -0.28 5.72 14.90
C ILE A 278 0.04 4.23 15.02
N VAL A 279 1.14 3.78 14.40
CA VAL A 279 1.43 2.33 14.31
C VAL A 279 1.87 1.71 15.64
N ASN A 280 2.50 2.51 16.52
CA ASN A 280 2.93 2.08 17.85
C ASN A 280 1.86 2.33 18.93
N ALA A 281 0.74 2.95 18.59
CA ALA A 281 -0.36 3.14 19.53
C ALA A 281 -0.92 1.77 19.98
N GLN A 282 -1.12 1.60 21.28
CA GLN A 282 -1.73 0.36 21.77
C GLN A 282 -3.26 0.40 21.61
N ILE A 283 -3.85 -0.78 21.62
CA ILE A 283 -5.30 -0.95 21.75
C ILE A 283 -5.66 -0.76 23.22
N PHE A 284 -6.18 0.42 23.55
CA PHE A 284 -6.45 0.82 24.93
C PHE A 284 -7.94 0.88 25.27
N THR A 285 -8.78 1.32 24.35
CA THR A 285 -10.19 1.55 24.66
C THR A 285 -10.96 0.22 24.75
N ARG A 286 -12.01 0.19 25.59
CA ARG A 286 -12.87 -0.99 25.74
C ARG A 286 -13.52 -1.40 24.41
N ASP A 287 -13.90 -0.41 23.60
CA ASP A 287 -14.54 -0.65 22.31
C ASP A 287 -13.58 -1.25 21.30
N GLU A 288 -12.34 -0.72 21.18
CA GLU A 288 -11.33 -1.31 20.30
C GLU A 288 -10.96 -2.72 20.73
N ARG A 289 -10.84 -2.99 22.03
CA ARG A 289 -10.61 -4.35 22.56
C ARG A 289 -11.77 -5.27 22.21
N GLY A 290 -13.01 -4.83 22.44
CA GLY A 290 -14.22 -5.58 22.10
C GLY A 290 -14.28 -5.96 20.62
N GLU A 291 -14.02 -5.00 19.73
CA GLU A 291 -13.96 -5.25 18.28
C GLU A 291 -12.78 -6.16 17.91
N THR A 292 -11.61 -6.02 18.54
CA THR A 292 -10.47 -6.92 18.33
C THR A 292 -10.83 -8.36 18.69
N LEU A 293 -11.45 -8.59 19.85
CA LEU A 293 -11.87 -9.91 20.31
C LEU A 293 -12.92 -10.51 19.37
N LYS A 294 -13.90 -9.71 18.96
CA LYS A 294 -14.93 -10.10 18.01
C LYS A 294 -14.33 -10.53 16.67
N GLU A 295 -13.43 -9.73 16.09
CA GLU A 295 -12.76 -10.08 14.83
C GLU A 295 -11.90 -11.35 14.98
N CYS A 296 -11.23 -11.55 16.12
CA CYS A 296 -10.50 -12.79 16.40
C CYS A 296 -11.42 -14.02 16.45
N HIS A 297 -12.54 -13.94 17.16
CA HIS A 297 -13.50 -15.04 17.26
C HIS A 297 -14.16 -15.35 15.90
N LEU A 298 -14.48 -14.32 15.12
CA LEU A 298 -14.99 -14.49 13.76
C LEU A 298 -13.96 -15.15 12.84
N ALA A 299 -12.69 -14.76 12.94
CA ALA A 299 -11.60 -15.40 12.20
C ALA A 299 -11.41 -16.87 12.61
N LEU A 300 -11.38 -17.17 13.91
CA LEU A 300 -11.27 -18.55 14.41
C LEU A 300 -12.43 -19.44 13.94
N SER A 301 -13.65 -18.90 13.91
CA SER A 301 -14.81 -19.65 13.41
C SER A 301 -14.68 -20.00 11.91
N GLN A 302 -14.06 -19.14 11.11
CA GLN A 302 -13.84 -19.38 9.67
C GLN A 302 -12.65 -20.30 9.41
N VAL A 303 -11.61 -20.20 10.23
CA VAL A 303 -10.42 -21.05 10.14
C VAL A 303 -10.77 -22.53 10.24
N ALA A 304 -11.78 -22.91 11.04
CA ALA A 304 -12.26 -24.28 11.17
C ALA A 304 -12.76 -24.89 9.85
N GLU A 305 -13.33 -24.07 8.95
CA GLU A 305 -13.85 -24.51 7.65
C GLU A 305 -12.72 -24.90 6.68
N PHE A 306 -11.54 -24.27 6.81
CA PHE A 306 -10.42 -24.42 5.90
C PHE A 306 -9.18 -25.03 6.55
N ALA A 307 -9.32 -25.75 7.67
CA ALA A 307 -8.22 -26.12 8.57
C ALA A 307 -6.96 -26.70 7.90
N LYS A 308 -7.09 -27.44 6.79
CA LYS A 308 -5.96 -28.02 6.02
C LYS A 308 -5.11 -26.98 5.27
N HIS A 309 -5.65 -25.78 5.04
CA HIS A 309 -5.01 -24.70 4.29
C HIS A 309 -4.54 -23.56 5.17
N ILE A 310 -4.82 -23.59 6.47
CA ILE A 310 -4.49 -22.52 7.42
C ILE A 310 -3.15 -22.84 8.11
N PRO A 311 -2.13 -21.95 8.01
CA PRO A 311 -0.89 -22.10 8.77
C PRO A 311 -1.15 -22.13 10.27
N TYR A 312 -0.43 -22.97 11.01
CA TYR A 312 -0.57 -23.07 12.48
C TYR A 312 -0.35 -21.74 13.19
N ALA A 313 0.57 -20.90 12.68
CA ALA A 313 0.83 -19.57 13.22
C ALA A 313 -0.44 -18.70 13.32
N VAL A 314 -1.35 -18.78 12.34
CA VAL A 314 -2.62 -18.04 12.35
C VAL A 314 -3.45 -18.38 13.59
N TYR A 315 -3.54 -19.65 13.97
CA TYR A 315 -4.25 -20.05 15.20
C TYR A 315 -3.57 -19.47 16.44
N SER A 316 -2.25 -19.62 16.52
CA SER A 316 -1.44 -19.14 17.64
C SER A 316 -1.63 -17.63 17.84
N ASP A 317 -1.59 -16.86 16.76
CA ASP A 317 -1.69 -15.41 16.79
C ASP A 317 -3.10 -14.94 17.20
N LEU A 318 -4.15 -15.59 16.67
CA LEU A 318 -5.54 -15.30 17.06
C LEU A 318 -5.78 -15.58 18.55
N TYR A 319 -5.29 -16.71 19.07
CA TYR A 319 -5.38 -17.02 20.50
C TYR A 319 -4.56 -16.03 21.35
N ALA A 320 -3.36 -15.64 20.89
CA ALA A 320 -2.53 -14.67 21.58
C ALA A 320 -3.24 -13.31 21.71
N TYR A 321 -3.93 -12.84 20.66
CA TYR A 321 -4.73 -11.63 20.73
C TYR A 321 -5.92 -11.75 21.69
N ILE A 322 -6.63 -12.88 21.68
CA ILE A 322 -7.72 -13.12 22.62
C ILE A 322 -7.21 -13.06 24.06
N VAL A 323 -6.17 -13.81 24.39
CA VAL A 323 -5.58 -13.81 25.74
C VAL A 323 -5.08 -12.40 26.12
N LYS A 324 -4.46 -11.67 25.19
CA LYS A 324 -3.95 -10.32 25.44
C LYS A 324 -5.06 -9.33 25.80
N TYR A 325 -6.24 -9.42 25.19
CA TYR A 325 -7.30 -8.40 25.31
C TYR A 325 -8.52 -8.83 26.13
N VAL A 326 -8.66 -10.11 26.50
CA VAL A 326 -9.70 -10.57 27.46
C VAL A 326 -9.37 -10.17 28.89
N PHE A 327 -8.09 -10.18 29.27
CA PHE A 327 -7.65 -10.00 30.67
C PHE A 327 -7.13 -8.59 31.00
N ARG A 328 -7.25 -7.63 30.09
CA ARG A 328 -6.72 -6.26 30.25
C ARG A 328 -7.80 -5.22 30.08
#